data_AF-X0ZDW7-F1
#
_entry.id   AF-X0ZDW7-F1
#
_cell.length_a   1.000
_cell.length_b   1.000
_cell.length_c   1.000
_cell.angle_alpha   90.00
_cell.angle_beta   90.00
_cell.angle_gamma   90.00
#
_symmetry.space_group_name_H-M   'P 1'
#
loop_
_entity.id
_entity.type
_entity.pdbx_description
1 polymer ?
#
loop_
_entity_poly.entity_id
_entity_poly.type
_entity_poly.pdbx_seq_one_letter_code
_entity_poly.pdbx_strand_id
1 'polypeptide(L)'
;MESGMIDDYVACKHGRKKVEYLLPQLEPILKETYGVIVYQEQVMKIANDLANYSMAEADDLRKAMGKKIQAIMAEHRERFVNGAAENAIGAEQAAPIFSLMEKFGGYGFNKSHSAAYALIAYQTAYLKTHFPVEFMASLLTSEMHSTDGVVKYIAECRSHGIAVLPPDINYSDKAFTVYGDKIRFGLVAVKNVGEAAIEAIIEVLGDEKFASLFGFCERVDLKK
;
A
#
# COMPACT_ATOMS: atom_id res chain seq x y z
N MET A 1 16.31 5.93 2.44
CA MET A 1 17.15 5.90 1.22
C MET A 1 18.62 6.16 1.54
N GLU A 2 18.96 7.02 2.51
CA GLU A 2 20.36 7.42 2.80
C GLU A 2 21.28 6.32 3.34
N SER A 3 20.75 5.16 3.75
CA SER A 3 21.53 4.08 4.37
C SER A 3 22.06 3.01 3.40
N GLY A 4 21.71 3.07 2.10
CA GLY A 4 22.06 2.05 1.10
C GLY A 4 21.33 0.70 1.24
N MET A 5 20.49 0.55 2.27
CA MET A 5 19.80 -0.72 2.58
C MET A 5 18.80 -1.15 1.51
N ILE A 6 18.17 -0.18 0.83
CA ILE A 6 17.23 -0.46 -0.27
C ILE A 6 17.99 -1.05 -1.46
N ASP A 7 19.14 -0.47 -1.80
CA ASP A 7 19.98 -0.94 -2.90
C ASP A 7 20.51 -2.35 -2.61
N ASP A 8 20.93 -2.60 -1.37
CA ASP A 8 21.34 -3.93 -0.92
C ASP A 8 20.19 -4.94 -1.01
N TYR A 9 18.99 -4.59 -0.52
CA TYR A 9 17.81 -5.44 -0.61
C TYR A 9 17.50 -5.81 -2.08
N VAL A 10 17.51 -4.82 -2.97
CA VAL A 10 17.23 -5.01 -4.40
C VAL A 10 18.34 -5.83 -5.07
N ALA A 11 19.61 -5.52 -4.80
CA ALA A 11 20.75 -6.24 -5.37
C ALA A 11 20.75 -7.72 -4.95
N CYS A 12 20.51 -8.00 -3.67
CA CYS A 12 20.38 -9.37 -3.17
C CYS A 12 19.18 -10.10 -3.77
N LYS A 13 18.00 -9.47 -3.80
CA LYS A 13 16.78 -10.05 -4.40
C LYS A 13 16.98 -10.46 -5.87
N HIS A 14 17.74 -9.67 -6.63
CA HIS A 14 18.02 -9.93 -8.04
C HIS A 14 19.32 -10.72 -8.29
N GLY A 15 19.96 -11.26 -7.25
CA GLY A 15 21.19 -12.06 -7.39
C GLY A 15 22.43 -11.27 -7.84
N ARG A 16 22.38 -9.93 -7.81
CA ARG A 16 23.51 -9.04 -8.12
C ARG A 16 24.52 -8.94 -6.96
N LYS A 17 24.07 -9.27 -5.74
CA LYS A 17 24.87 -9.37 -4.53
C LYS A 17 24.51 -10.69 -3.83
N LYS A 18 25.49 -11.37 -3.24
CA LYS A 18 25.25 -12.58 -2.45
C LYS A 18 24.67 -12.18 -1.09
N VAL A 19 23.65 -12.92 -0.63
CA VAL A 19 23.14 -12.76 0.74
C VAL A 19 24.15 -13.35 1.72
N GLU A 20 24.59 -12.55 2.67
CA GLU A 20 25.55 -12.93 3.71
C GLU A 20 24.93 -12.70 5.08
N TYR A 21 25.18 -13.62 6.01
CA TYR A 21 24.72 -13.56 7.38
C TYR A 21 25.93 -13.56 8.32
N LEU A 22 25.90 -12.69 9.33
CA LEU A 22 26.96 -12.66 10.36
C LEU A 22 27.02 -13.95 11.17
N LEU A 23 25.87 -14.63 11.30
CA LEU A 23 25.70 -15.91 11.97
C LEU A 23 24.67 -16.76 11.23
N PRO A 24 24.84 -18.10 11.16
CA PRO A 24 23.83 -19.00 10.60
C PRO A 24 22.44 -18.85 11.23
N GLN A 25 22.39 -18.55 12.52
CA GLN A 25 21.16 -18.35 13.28
C GLN A 25 20.32 -17.15 12.78
N LEU A 26 20.93 -16.20 12.07
CA LEU A 26 20.22 -15.07 11.48
C LEU A 26 19.49 -15.42 10.18
N GLU A 27 19.89 -16.47 9.49
CA GLU A 27 19.27 -16.90 8.24
C GLU A 27 17.75 -17.12 8.38
N PRO A 28 17.23 -17.94 9.32
CA PRO A 28 15.78 -18.16 9.43
C PRO A 28 14.98 -16.88 9.70
N ILE A 29 15.60 -15.85 10.30
CA ILE A 29 14.94 -14.58 10.65
C ILE A 29 14.97 -13.59 9.47
N LEU A 30 16.07 -13.56 8.74
CA LEU A 30 16.37 -12.54 7.71
C LEU A 30 16.27 -13.06 6.28
N LYS A 31 16.02 -14.35 6.06
CA LYS A 31 15.90 -14.96 4.71
C LYS A 31 14.82 -14.31 3.86
N GLU A 32 13.65 -14.03 4.42
CA GLU A 32 12.53 -13.38 3.71
C GLU A 32 12.90 -11.95 3.26
N THR A 33 13.86 -11.32 3.94
CA THR A 33 14.33 -9.97 3.67
C THR A 33 15.77 -9.92 3.13
N TYR A 34 16.24 -11.04 2.55
CA TYR A 34 17.54 -11.15 1.89
C TYR A 34 18.72 -10.71 2.77
N GLY A 35 18.69 -11.01 4.07
CA GLY A 35 19.75 -10.67 5.02
C GLY A 35 19.67 -9.25 5.59
N VAL A 36 18.71 -8.44 5.13
CA VAL A 36 18.52 -7.05 5.59
C VAL A 36 17.51 -7.03 6.74
N ILE A 37 17.81 -6.32 7.84
CA ILE A 37 16.84 -6.09 8.91
C ILE A 37 15.87 -5.00 8.43
N VAL A 38 14.61 -5.35 8.25
CA VAL A 38 13.57 -4.42 7.76
C VAL A 38 12.52 -4.17 8.83
N TYR A 39 12.20 -5.20 9.62
CA TYR A 39 11.07 -5.19 10.52
C TYR A 39 11.46 -5.12 11.98
N GLN A 40 10.61 -4.47 12.78
CA GLN A 40 10.72 -4.43 14.24
C GLN A 40 10.69 -5.83 14.85
N GLU A 41 9.82 -6.68 14.33
CA GLU A 41 9.67 -8.07 14.76
C GLU A 41 10.94 -8.90 14.51
N GLN A 42 11.76 -8.55 13.50
CA GLN A 42 13.06 -9.20 13.29
C GLN A 42 14.06 -8.83 14.39
N VAL A 43 14.12 -7.57 14.80
CA VAL A 43 14.96 -7.14 15.94
C VAL A 43 14.58 -7.90 17.21
N MET A 44 13.27 -8.02 17.46
CA MET A 44 12.79 -8.75 18.62
C MET A 44 13.18 -10.24 18.57
N LYS A 45 13.04 -10.86 17.39
CA LYS A 45 13.38 -12.26 17.16
C LYS A 45 14.88 -12.53 17.30
N ILE A 46 15.73 -11.61 16.81
CA ILE A 46 17.19 -11.70 16.97
C ILE A 46 17.58 -11.64 18.45
N ALA A 47 16.99 -10.71 19.22
CA ALA A 47 17.25 -10.61 20.65
C ALA A 47 16.81 -11.86 21.43
N ASN A 48 15.64 -12.42 21.09
CA ASN A 48 15.14 -13.65 21.68
C ASN A 48 16.03 -14.85 21.34
N ASP A 49 16.29 -15.09 20.05
CA ASP A 49 16.99 -16.30 19.58
C ASP A 49 18.49 -16.27 19.88
N LEU A 50 19.14 -15.11 19.86
CA LEU A 50 20.58 -15.01 20.10
C LEU A 50 20.94 -14.70 21.53
N ALA A 51 20.14 -13.95 22.28
CA ALA A 51 20.53 -13.40 23.58
C ALA A 51 19.55 -13.70 24.73
N ASN A 52 18.66 -14.68 24.55
CA ASN A 52 17.72 -15.16 25.57
C ASN A 52 16.80 -14.05 26.14
N TYR A 53 16.43 -13.08 25.31
CA TYR A 53 15.39 -12.10 25.68
C TYR A 53 14.04 -12.79 25.68
N SER A 54 13.20 -12.53 26.68
CA SER A 54 11.76 -12.71 26.53
C SER A 54 11.20 -11.76 25.48
N MET A 55 10.03 -12.09 24.90
CA MET A 55 9.39 -11.21 23.92
C MET A 55 9.00 -9.84 24.51
N ALA A 56 8.77 -9.75 25.82
CA ALA A 56 8.53 -8.50 26.52
C ALA A 56 9.80 -7.63 26.57
N GLU A 57 10.93 -8.20 27.02
CA GLU A 57 12.22 -7.50 27.03
C GLU A 57 12.65 -7.08 25.62
N ALA A 58 12.36 -7.92 24.62
CA ALA A 58 12.67 -7.63 23.23
C ALA A 58 11.85 -6.45 22.67
N ASP A 59 10.59 -6.29 23.11
CA ASP A 59 9.78 -5.11 22.79
C ASP A 59 10.32 -3.85 23.48
N ASP A 60 10.82 -3.97 24.70
CA ASP A 60 11.45 -2.84 25.40
C ASP A 60 12.75 -2.40 24.71
N LEU A 61 13.57 -3.36 24.26
CA LEU A 61 14.73 -3.09 23.38
C LEU A 61 14.31 -2.34 22.12
N ARG A 62 13.27 -2.82 21.43
CA ARG A 62 12.73 -2.18 20.22
C ARG A 62 12.28 -0.73 20.50
N LYS A 63 11.59 -0.47 21.61
CA LYS A 63 11.19 0.89 22.02
C LYS A 63 12.40 1.77 22.31
N ALA A 64 13.40 1.24 23.00
CA ALA A 64 14.63 1.97 23.33
C ALA A 64 15.39 2.38 22.06
N MET A 65 15.52 1.46 21.11
CA MET A 65 16.11 1.69 19.78
C MET A 65 15.39 2.80 19.00
N GLY A 66 14.05 2.81 19.03
CA GLY A 66 13.26 3.85 18.37
C GLY A 66 13.46 5.24 18.99
N LYS A 67 13.63 5.32 20.31
CA LYS A 67 13.86 6.60 21.03
C LYS A 67 15.32 7.07 21.02
N LYS A 68 16.27 6.21 20.63
CA LYS A 68 17.71 6.50 20.56
C LYS A 68 18.32 7.02 21.88
N ILE A 69 17.90 6.47 23.02
CA ILE A 69 18.39 6.89 24.34
C ILE A 69 19.72 6.16 24.62
N GLN A 70 20.85 6.87 24.52
CA GLN A 70 22.19 6.27 24.60
C GLN A 70 22.44 5.44 25.88
N ALA A 71 22.01 5.94 27.04
CA ALA A 71 22.22 5.22 28.31
C ALA A 71 21.50 3.86 28.33
N ILE A 72 20.24 3.82 27.86
CA ILE A 72 19.43 2.58 27.80
C ILE A 72 19.98 1.64 26.71
N MET A 73 20.47 2.18 25.60
CA MET A 73 21.09 1.39 24.55
C MET A 73 22.40 0.72 25.01
N ALA A 74 23.19 1.39 25.85
CA ALA A 74 24.40 0.82 26.44
C ALA A 74 24.08 -0.35 27.39
N GLU A 75 23.05 -0.20 28.23
CA GLU A 75 22.55 -1.28 29.11
C GLU A 75 22.09 -2.49 28.30
N HIS A 76 21.28 -2.26 27.26
CA HIS A 76 20.83 -3.34 26.38
C HIS A 76 21.97 -3.98 25.57
N ARG A 77 23.01 -3.22 25.21
CA ARG A 77 24.19 -3.76 24.52
C ARG A 77 24.90 -4.77 25.41
N GLU A 78 25.14 -4.41 26.67
CA GLU A 78 25.74 -5.31 27.66
C GLU A 78 24.85 -6.54 27.89
N ARG A 79 23.55 -6.34 28.12
CA ARG A 79 22.59 -7.43 28.30
C ARG A 79 22.54 -8.39 27.11
N PHE A 80 22.60 -7.88 25.89
CA PHE A 80 22.61 -8.68 24.67
C PHE A 80 23.90 -9.51 24.54
N VAL A 81 25.07 -8.91 24.79
CA VAL A 81 26.35 -9.63 24.71
C VAL A 81 26.43 -10.72 25.79
N ASN A 82 26.00 -10.42 27.02
CA ASN A 82 25.98 -11.40 28.11
C ASN A 82 25.01 -12.56 27.81
N GLY A 83 23.80 -12.26 27.32
CA GLY A 83 22.85 -13.29 26.92
C GLY A 83 23.33 -14.12 25.73
N ALA A 84 24.05 -13.50 24.79
CA ALA A 84 24.63 -14.20 23.64
C ALA A 84 25.75 -15.16 24.07
N ALA A 85 26.53 -14.81 25.10
CA ALA A 85 27.56 -15.68 25.65
C ALA A 85 26.98 -16.99 26.23
N GLU A 86 25.79 -16.95 26.82
CA GLU A 86 25.07 -18.15 27.30
C GLU A 86 24.72 -19.11 26.15
N ASN A 87 24.55 -18.56 24.94
CA ASN A 87 24.31 -19.32 23.71
C ASN A 87 25.60 -19.64 22.93
N ALA A 88 26.76 -19.57 23.59
CA ALA A 88 28.08 -19.79 23.01
C ALA A 88 28.43 -18.86 21.82
N ILE A 89 27.84 -17.67 21.78
CA ILE A 89 28.16 -16.62 20.80
C ILE A 89 29.12 -15.63 21.46
N GLY A 90 30.36 -15.58 20.97
CA GLY A 90 31.39 -14.70 21.52
C GLY A 90 31.06 -13.21 21.31
N ALA A 91 31.59 -12.35 22.19
CA ALA A 91 31.37 -10.91 22.13
C ALA A 91 31.77 -10.29 20.78
N GLU A 92 32.82 -10.81 20.12
CA GLU A 92 33.26 -10.37 18.79
C GLU A 92 32.21 -10.59 17.69
N GLN A 93 31.32 -11.58 17.85
CA GLN A 93 30.22 -11.84 16.92
C GLN A 93 28.94 -11.12 17.35
N ALA A 94 28.65 -11.08 18.66
CA ALA A 94 27.45 -10.47 19.20
C ALA A 94 27.44 -8.93 19.06
N ALA A 95 28.58 -8.26 19.30
CA ALA A 95 28.65 -6.81 19.29
C ALA A 95 28.37 -6.18 17.89
N PRO A 96 28.89 -6.72 16.78
CA PRO A 96 28.50 -6.28 15.43
C PRO A 96 27.02 -6.46 15.13
N ILE A 97 26.39 -7.55 15.59
CA ILE A 97 24.96 -7.80 15.39
C ILE A 97 24.13 -6.78 16.15
N PHE A 98 24.50 -6.47 17.40
CA PHE A 98 23.81 -5.43 18.15
C PHE A 98 23.95 -4.04 17.50
N SER A 99 25.15 -3.68 17.04
CA SER A 99 25.38 -2.43 16.31
C SER A 99 24.59 -2.37 15.01
N LEU A 100 24.39 -3.50 14.33
CA LEU A 100 23.52 -3.60 13.17
C LEU A 100 22.08 -3.26 13.58
N MET A 101 21.53 -3.96 14.59
CA MET A 101 20.17 -3.68 15.10
C MET A 101 19.98 -2.22 15.52
N GLU A 102 20.95 -1.62 16.23
CA GLU A 102 20.91 -0.21 16.65
C GLU A 102 20.83 0.75 15.46
N LYS A 103 21.64 0.52 14.42
CA LYS A 103 21.61 1.32 13.18
C LYS A 103 20.25 1.23 12.48
N PHE A 104 19.60 0.07 12.55
CA PHE A 104 18.27 -0.17 11.99
C PHE A 104 17.12 0.29 12.89
N GLY A 105 17.33 0.41 14.20
CA GLY A 105 16.32 0.76 15.19
C GLY A 105 15.53 2.05 14.89
N GLY A 106 16.16 2.99 14.18
CA GLY A 106 15.51 4.22 13.72
C GLY A 106 14.67 4.09 12.44
N TYR A 107 14.77 2.98 11.71
CA TYR A 107 14.12 2.75 10.41
C TYR A 107 13.29 1.46 10.36
N GLY A 108 13.34 0.63 11.41
CA GLY A 108 12.59 -0.62 11.49
C GLY A 108 11.09 -0.38 11.41
N PHE A 109 10.43 -1.05 10.47
CA PHE A 109 9.00 -0.90 10.24
C PHE A 109 8.19 -1.98 10.97
N ASN A 110 6.95 -1.69 11.35
CA ASN A 110 6.08 -2.69 11.94
C ASN A 110 5.57 -3.65 10.84
N LYS A 111 5.97 -4.93 10.89
CA LYS A 111 5.62 -5.93 9.86
C LYS A 111 4.11 -6.17 9.81
N SER A 112 3.46 -6.21 10.97
CA SER A 112 2.02 -6.47 11.06
C SER A 112 1.19 -5.38 10.35
N HIS A 113 1.55 -4.12 10.56
CA HIS A 113 0.94 -2.98 9.86
C HIS A 113 1.26 -3.01 8.36
N SER A 114 2.52 -3.28 8.00
CA SER A 114 2.94 -3.39 6.59
C SER A 114 2.19 -4.50 5.85
N ALA A 115 2.02 -5.67 6.46
CA ALA A 115 1.34 -6.81 5.87
C ALA A 115 -0.14 -6.52 5.61
N ALA A 116 -0.84 -5.86 6.55
CA ALA A 116 -2.24 -5.48 6.38
C ALA A 116 -2.45 -4.54 5.18
N TYR A 117 -1.59 -3.53 5.02
CA TYR A 117 -1.66 -2.61 3.87
C TYR A 117 -1.19 -3.27 2.57
N ALA A 118 -0.18 -4.14 2.64
CA ALA A 118 0.30 -4.90 1.48
C ALA A 118 -0.80 -5.80 0.89
N LEU A 119 -1.68 -6.35 1.72
CA LEU A 119 -2.82 -7.13 1.26
C LEU A 119 -3.78 -6.28 0.42
N ILE A 120 -4.10 -5.06 0.85
CA ILE A 120 -4.96 -4.13 0.10
C ILE A 120 -4.29 -3.71 -1.22
N ALA A 121 -3.00 -3.40 -1.18
CA ALA A 121 -2.22 -3.10 -2.38
C ALA A 121 -2.22 -4.28 -3.37
N TYR A 122 -2.08 -5.51 -2.87
CA TYR A 122 -2.16 -6.71 -3.70
C TYR A 122 -3.56 -6.92 -4.28
N GLN A 123 -4.61 -6.76 -3.48
CA GLN A 123 -6.01 -6.89 -3.94
C GLN A 123 -6.34 -5.86 -5.02
N THR A 124 -5.95 -4.60 -4.84
CA THR A 124 -6.17 -3.54 -5.83
C THR A 124 -5.35 -3.77 -7.10
N ALA A 125 -4.11 -4.23 -7.00
CA ALA A 125 -3.31 -4.63 -8.16
C ALA A 125 -3.92 -5.84 -8.90
N TYR A 126 -4.44 -6.82 -8.17
CA TYR A 126 -5.13 -7.97 -8.73
C TYR A 126 -6.39 -7.54 -9.50
N LEU A 127 -7.24 -6.71 -8.90
CA LEU A 127 -8.43 -6.17 -9.56
C LEU A 127 -8.06 -5.36 -10.81
N LYS A 128 -7.04 -4.50 -10.74
CA LYS A 128 -6.56 -3.74 -11.90
C LYS A 128 -6.03 -4.65 -13.02
N THR A 129 -5.44 -5.79 -12.68
CA THR A 129 -4.86 -6.72 -13.66
C THR A 129 -5.92 -7.58 -14.33
N HIS A 130 -6.91 -8.07 -13.57
CA HIS A 130 -7.89 -9.06 -14.03
C HIS A 130 -9.27 -8.48 -14.37
N PHE A 131 -9.62 -7.34 -13.78
CA PHE A 131 -10.88 -6.60 -14.00
C PHE A 131 -10.60 -5.11 -14.24
N PRO A 132 -9.76 -4.77 -15.25
CA PRO A 132 -9.26 -3.42 -15.45
C PRO A 132 -10.38 -2.40 -15.71
N VAL A 133 -11.43 -2.77 -16.46
CA VAL A 133 -12.52 -1.87 -16.83
C VAL A 133 -13.37 -1.53 -15.60
N GLU A 134 -13.74 -2.54 -14.82
CA GLU A 134 -14.50 -2.42 -13.58
C GLU A 134 -13.72 -1.62 -12.51
N PHE A 135 -12.42 -1.93 -12.37
CA PHE A 135 -11.55 -1.26 -11.42
C PHE A 135 -11.39 0.23 -11.76
N MET A 136 -11.13 0.54 -13.03
CA MET A 136 -11.00 1.93 -13.47
C MET A 136 -12.33 2.70 -13.41
N ALA A 137 -13.47 2.06 -13.72
CA ALA A 137 -14.79 2.68 -13.54
C ALA A 137 -15.07 3.00 -12.05
N SER A 138 -14.67 2.11 -11.14
CA SER A 138 -14.77 2.34 -9.70
C SER A 138 -13.87 3.48 -9.23
N LEU A 139 -12.63 3.57 -9.73
CA LEU A 139 -11.72 4.68 -9.41
C LEU A 139 -12.26 6.02 -9.93
N LEU A 140 -12.74 6.07 -11.17
CA LEU A 140 -13.37 7.27 -11.73
C LEU A 140 -14.58 7.71 -10.91
N THR A 141 -15.40 6.76 -10.46
CA THR A 141 -16.55 7.03 -9.57
C THR A 141 -16.10 7.58 -8.23
N SER A 142 -15.05 7.04 -7.62
CA SER A 142 -14.54 7.53 -6.32
C SER A 142 -14.06 8.98 -6.37
N GLU A 143 -13.76 9.49 -7.58
CA GLU A 143 -13.18 10.80 -7.82
C GLU A 143 -14.09 11.70 -8.66
N MET A 144 -15.36 11.31 -8.86
CA MET A 144 -16.29 12.01 -9.76
C MET A 144 -16.58 13.47 -9.37
N HIS A 145 -16.33 13.85 -8.12
CA HIS A 145 -16.46 15.23 -7.63
C HIS A 145 -15.18 16.07 -7.83
N SER A 146 -14.10 15.47 -8.31
CA SER A 146 -12.80 16.11 -8.55
C SER A 146 -12.50 16.12 -10.05
N THR A 147 -12.58 17.28 -10.70
CA THR A 147 -12.26 17.39 -12.14
C THR A 147 -10.83 16.94 -12.43
N ASP A 148 -9.86 17.31 -11.58
CA ASP A 148 -8.46 16.91 -11.74
C ASP A 148 -8.29 15.39 -11.57
N GLY A 149 -9.00 14.80 -10.61
CA GLY A 149 -9.03 13.35 -10.37
C GLY A 149 -9.60 12.60 -11.58
N VAL A 150 -10.75 13.02 -12.09
CA VAL A 150 -11.37 12.45 -13.30
C VAL A 150 -10.43 12.52 -14.50
N VAL A 151 -9.82 13.70 -14.75
CA VAL A 151 -8.86 13.87 -15.87
C VAL A 151 -7.66 12.93 -15.73
N LYS A 152 -7.11 12.81 -14.52
CA LYS A 152 -5.99 11.90 -14.22
C LYS A 152 -6.37 10.44 -14.52
N TYR A 153 -7.52 9.97 -14.05
CA TYR A 153 -7.91 8.57 -14.26
C TYR A 153 -8.39 8.28 -15.69
N ILE A 154 -8.92 9.26 -16.43
CA ILE A 154 -9.19 9.12 -17.87
C ILE A 154 -7.88 8.96 -18.65
N ALA A 155 -6.83 9.71 -18.29
CA ALA A 155 -5.51 9.54 -18.89
C ALA A 155 -4.93 8.15 -18.61
N GLU A 156 -5.12 7.63 -17.39
CA GLU A 156 -4.76 6.26 -17.06
C GLU A 156 -5.59 5.23 -17.85
N CYS A 157 -6.92 5.40 -17.97
CA CYS A 157 -7.73 4.51 -18.82
C CYS A 157 -7.17 4.45 -20.25
N ARG A 158 -6.78 5.60 -20.80
CA ARG A 158 -6.17 5.68 -22.14
C ARG A 158 -4.83 4.95 -22.24
N SER A 159 -3.97 5.02 -21.23
CA SER A 159 -2.68 4.31 -21.23
C SER A 159 -2.85 2.78 -21.18
N HIS A 160 -3.96 2.30 -20.64
CA HIS A 160 -4.35 0.87 -20.61
C HIS A 160 -5.28 0.46 -21.78
N GLY A 161 -5.53 1.35 -22.74
CA GLY A 161 -6.39 1.04 -23.90
C GLY A 161 -7.87 0.94 -23.58
N ILE A 162 -8.31 1.42 -22.42
CA ILE A 162 -9.71 1.42 -21.97
C ILE A 162 -10.39 2.69 -22.48
N ALA A 163 -11.39 2.53 -23.34
CA ALA A 163 -12.15 3.65 -23.87
C ALA A 163 -13.13 4.18 -22.81
N VAL A 164 -13.06 5.48 -22.52
CA VAL A 164 -14.08 6.20 -21.73
C VAL A 164 -14.97 6.95 -22.70
N LEU A 165 -16.20 6.45 -22.87
CA LEU A 165 -17.22 7.07 -23.70
C LEU A 165 -17.70 8.37 -23.05
N PRO A 166 -18.04 9.42 -23.84
CA PRO A 166 -18.54 10.68 -23.30
C PRO A 166 -19.87 10.50 -22.54
N PRO A 167 -20.29 11.51 -21.74
CA PRO A 167 -21.61 11.49 -21.13
C PRO A 167 -22.70 11.44 -22.20
N ASP A 168 -23.71 10.62 -21.97
CA ASP A 168 -24.82 10.41 -22.88
C ASP A 168 -26.13 10.26 -22.09
N ILE A 169 -27.09 11.14 -22.33
CA ILE A 169 -28.33 11.21 -21.55
C ILE A 169 -29.17 9.93 -21.59
N ASN A 170 -28.97 9.08 -22.61
CA ASN A 170 -29.72 7.85 -22.81
C ASN A 170 -29.01 6.61 -22.26
N TYR A 171 -27.74 6.72 -21.85
CA TYR A 171 -26.91 5.56 -21.47
C TYR A 171 -26.04 5.79 -20.23
N SER A 172 -25.75 7.03 -19.87
CA SER A 172 -25.00 7.38 -18.68
C SER A 172 -25.88 7.27 -17.43
N ASP A 173 -25.26 6.77 -16.36
CA ASP A 173 -25.83 6.75 -15.02
C ASP A 173 -25.24 7.90 -14.19
N LYS A 174 -25.63 8.00 -12.92
CA LYS A 174 -25.07 8.92 -11.92
C LYS A 174 -23.55 8.79 -11.84
N ALA A 175 -23.07 7.57 -11.66
CA ALA A 175 -21.65 7.20 -11.54
C ALA A 175 -21.07 6.67 -12.86
N PHE A 176 -19.75 6.47 -12.92
CA PHE A 176 -19.13 5.80 -14.06
C PHE A 176 -19.49 4.31 -14.06
N THR A 177 -19.94 3.80 -15.21
CA THR A 177 -20.41 2.41 -15.34
C THR A 177 -19.63 1.65 -16.40
N VAL A 178 -19.55 0.33 -16.23
CA VAL A 178 -18.97 -0.57 -17.23
C VAL A 178 -19.97 -0.75 -18.37
N TYR A 179 -19.51 -0.53 -19.60
CA TYR A 179 -20.28 -0.65 -20.82
C TYR A 179 -19.55 -1.58 -21.79
N GLY A 180 -19.69 -2.89 -21.58
CA GLY A 180 -18.92 -3.91 -22.30
C GLY A 180 -17.43 -3.79 -21.97
N ASP A 181 -16.61 -3.56 -22.99
CA ASP A 181 -15.16 -3.35 -22.88
C ASP A 181 -14.78 -1.88 -22.62
N LYS A 182 -15.75 -1.02 -22.32
CA LYS A 182 -15.60 0.43 -22.17
C LYS A 182 -16.16 0.92 -20.85
N ILE A 183 -15.90 2.18 -20.55
CA ILE A 183 -16.49 2.89 -19.43
C ILE A 183 -17.42 3.98 -19.97
N ARG A 184 -18.63 4.07 -19.44
CA ARG A 184 -19.55 5.19 -19.72
C ARG A 184 -19.35 6.27 -18.66
N PHE A 185 -19.23 7.52 -19.11
CA PHE A 185 -19.07 8.67 -18.22
C PHE A 185 -20.26 8.82 -17.26
N GLY A 186 -19.98 9.02 -15.97
CA GLY A 186 -21.01 9.32 -14.97
C GLY A 186 -21.48 10.77 -15.03
N LEU A 187 -22.78 11.00 -15.02
CA LEU A 187 -23.36 12.34 -15.16
C LEU A 187 -22.96 13.29 -14.03
N VAL A 188 -22.65 12.78 -12.83
CA VAL A 188 -22.21 13.60 -11.68
C VAL A 188 -20.87 14.28 -11.93
N ALA A 189 -20.01 13.68 -12.77
CA ALA A 189 -18.74 14.28 -13.14
C ALA A 189 -18.88 15.43 -14.15
N VAL A 190 -20.09 15.71 -14.67
CA VAL A 190 -20.35 16.86 -15.52
C VAL A 190 -20.50 18.11 -14.64
N LYS A 191 -19.58 19.06 -14.82
CA LYS A 191 -19.58 20.31 -14.05
C LYS A 191 -20.91 21.05 -14.20
N ASN A 192 -21.42 21.55 -13.09
CA ASN A 192 -22.69 22.29 -12.97
C ASN A 192 -23.97 21.47 -13.18
N VAL A 193 -23.89 20.14 -13.19
CA VAL A 193 -25.07 19.28 -13.18
C VAL A 193 -25.27 18.75 -11.75
N GLY A 194 -26.37 19.14 -11.12
CA GLY A 194 -26.70 18.71 -9.76
C GLY A 194 -27.26 17.29 -9.73
N GLU A 195 -26.98 16.55 -8.65
CA GLU A 195 -27.45 15.16 -8.48
C GLU A 195 -28.97 15.04 -8.56
N ALA A 196 -29.72 16.00 -7.99
CA ALA A 196 -31.18 16.01 -8.07
C ALA A 196 -31.70 16.09 -9.52
N ALA A 197 -31.03 16.88 -10.38
CA ALA A 197 -31.38 16.94 -11.79
C ALA A 197 -31.05 15.61 -12.50
N ILE A 198 -29.93 14.98 -12.16
CA ILE A 198 -29.53 13.67 -12.70
C ILE A 198 -30.54 12.59 -12.31
N GLU A 199 -30.97 12.59 -11.05
CA GLU A 199 -31.98 11.64 -10.56
C GLU A 199 -33.32 11.81 -11.28
N ALA A 200 -33.77 13.05 -11.49
CA ALA A 200 -34.97 13.33 -12.28
C ALA A 200 -34.84 12.86 -13.75
N ILE A 201 -33.67 13.05 -14.35
CA ILE A 201 -33.37 12.59 -15.72
C ILE A 201 -33.46 11.06 -15.82
N ILE A 202 -32.81 10.35 -14.89
CA ILE A 202 -32.76 8.88 -14.88
C ILE A 202 -34.15 8.29 -14.58
N GLU A 203 -34.89 8.89 -13.64
CA GLU A 203 -36.26 8.49 -13.30
C GLU A 203 -37.19 8.58 -14.52
N VAL A 204 -37.08 9.66 -15.29
CA VAL A 204 -37.91 9.92 -16.46
C VAL A 204 -37.51 9.07 -17.67
N LEU A 205 -36.22 8.75 -17.82
CA LEU A 205 -35.72 7.94 -18.93
C LEU A 205 -36.39 6.56 -18.96
N GLY A 206 -36.41 5.85 -17.82
CA GLY A 206 -36.99 4.50 -17.73
C GLY A 206 -36.49 3.59 -18.86
N ASP A 207 -37.43 2.94 -19.57
CA ASP A 207 -37.14 2.11 -20.74
C ASP A 207 -37.17 2.89 -22.08
N GLU A 208 -37.60 4.16 -22.08
CA GLU A 208 -37.82 4.94 -23.31
C GLU A 208 -36.79 6.06 -23.47
N LYS A 209 -35.88 5.89 -24.44
CA LYS A 209 -34.85 6.87 -24.77
C LYS A 209 -35.43 8.21 -25.25
N PHE A 210 -34.73 9.29 -24.93
CA PHE A 210 -35.01 10.60 -25.48
C PHE A 210 -34.62 10.63 -26.96
N ALA A 211 -35.61 10.86 -27.84
CA ALA A 211 -35.42 10.94 -29.29
C ALA A 211 -34.91 12.31 -29.76
N SER A 212 -35.09 13.36 -28.96
CA SER A 212 -34.67 14.72 -29.27
C SER A 212 -34.49 15.56 -28.00
N LEU A 213 -33.85 16.73 -28.15
CA LEU A 213 -33.76 17.71 -27.07
C LEU A 213 -35.14 18.18 -26.60
N PHE A 214 -36.10 18.35 -27.52
CA PHE A 214 -37.47 18.72 -27.16
C PHE A 214 -38.14 17.65 -26.31
N GLY A 215 -38.02 16.37 -26.72
CA GLY A 215 -38.56 15.26 -25.94
C GLY A 215 -37.90 15.13 -24.56
N PHE A 216 -36.62 15.48 -24.43
CA PHE A 216 -35.96 15.60 -23.14
C PHE A 216 -36.56 16.73 -22.29
N CYS A 217 -36.65 17.94 -22.83
CA CYS A 217 -37.17 19.10 -22.12
C CYS A 217 -38.66 18.99 -21.74
N GLU A 218 -39.47 18.27 -22.53
CA GLU A 218 -40.89 18.04 -22.24
C GLU A 218 -41.10 17.00 -21.13
N ARG A 219 -40.22 15.99 -21.06
CA ARG A 219 -40.37 14.88 -20.12
C ARG A 219 -39.71 15.13 -18.78
N VAL A 220 -38.59 15.86 -18.74
CA VAL A 220 -37.82 16.09 -17.51
C VAL A 220 -38.30 17.35 -16.80
N ASP A 221 -38.95 17.18 -15.65
CA ASP A 221 -39.34 18.28 -14.77
C ASP A 221 -38.24 18.57 -13.73
N LEU A 222 -37.71 19.78 -13.75
CA LEU A 222 -36.66 20.25 -12.84
C LEU A 222 -37.22 20.89 -11.55
N LYS A 223 -38.54 20.90 -11.34
CA LYS A 223 -39.21 21.57 -10.20
C LYS A 223 -39.55 20.65 -9.02
N LYS A 224 -38.99 19.46 -8.93
CA LYS A 224 -39.03 18.67 -7.69
C LYS A 224 -38.14 19.29 -6.61
#